data_AF-A0A6A7KB08-F1
#
_entry.id   AF-A0A6A7KB08-F1
#
_cell.length_a   1.000
_cell.length_b   1.000
_cell.length_c   1.000
_cell.angle_alpha   90.00
_cell.angle_beta   90.00
_cell.angle_gamma   90.00
#
_symmetry.space_group_name_H-M   'P 1'
#
loop_
_entity.id
_entity.type
_entity.pdbx_description
1 polymer ?
#
loop_
_entity_poly.entity_id
_entity_poly.type
_entity_poly.pdbx_seq_one_letter_code
_entity_poly.pdbx_strand_id
1 'polypeptide(L)'
;MSINFNKFVPRPGLVNKQGRLPDPSELVCIEVPKVFDQCLIKRCLVYNKGRDTLTTDCELRSNPLNDPKRYLGSRDFKVNLISVEKIPIKGLCDYKKIILNYMISFIADYIDCDGVNRCELFEINRTDVIGKFYCPDSIAQISSSSTPSKYCKDAETNIIKLEMVAEALEGELLVDREGNNVLDITLGYFIVVKCQLIVQLLVPAYDYCPVPSKPCEEEPEEDPCERFINAPVPKFYPDQKLKPLFPDCDIVTTEIDS
;
A
#
# COMPACT_ATOMS: atom_id res chain seq x y z
N MET A 1 22.77 -9.45 32.26
CA MET A 1 22.54 -10.90 32.43
C MET A 1 22.96 -11.59 31.15
N SER A 2 24.09 -12.28 31.19
CA SER A 2 24.76 -12.94 30.07
C SER A 2 24.00 -14.21 29.66
N ILE A 3 23.64 -14.30 28.38
CA ILE A 3 23.07 -15.51 27.79
C ILE A 3 24.16 -16.59 27.83
N ASN A 4 23.84 -17.72 28.45
CA ASN A 4 24.76 -18.84 28.63
C ASN A 4 24.68 -19.73 27.39
N PHE A 5 25.65 -19.61 26.49
CA PHE A 5 25.70 -20.27 25.18
C PHE A 5 25.68 -21.81 25.24
N ASN A 6 25.94 -22.41 26.41
CA ASN A 6 26.01 -23.86 26.59
C ASN A 6 24.64 -24.57 26.69
N LYS A 7 23.53 -23.90 26.33
CA LYS A 7 22.17 -24.47 26.40
C LYS A 7 21.34 -24.28 25.14
N PHE A 8 21.93 -23.80 24.05
CA PHE A 8 21.20 -23.62 22.81
C PHE A 8 21.33 -24.88 21.96
N VAL A 9 20.19 -25.48 21.62
CA VAL A 9 20.15 -26.69 20.79
C VAL A 9 19.16 -26.43 19.65
N PRO A 10 19.64 -26.10 18.44
CA PRO A 10 18.80 -25.92 17.28
C PRO A 10 18.01 -27.17 16.90
N ARG A 11 16.72 -27.01 16.57
CA ARG A 11 15.88 -28.06 15.95
C ARG A 11 15.04 -27.46 14.82
N PRO A 12 14.83 -28.16 13.69
CA PRO A 12 13.90 -27.74 12.66
C PRO A 12 12.45 -27.99 13.11
N GLY A 13 11.56 -26.99 12.99
CA GLY A 13 10.15 -27.15 13.33
C GLY A 13 9.30 -25.88 13.12
N LEU A 14 8.00 -26.08 12.89
CA LEU A 14 6.97 -25.05 12.71
C LEU A 14 6.94 -24.11 13.95
N VAL A 15 6.78 -22.80 13.72
CA VAL A 15 6.88 -21.75 14.77
C VAL A 15 5.67 -21.80 15.69
N ASN A 16 5.73 -22.71 16.67
CA ASN A 16 4.54 -23.07 17.44
C ASN A 16 4.43 -22.32 18.77
N LYS A 17 5.51 -21.67 19.26
CA LYS A 17 5.50 -20.85 20.50
C LYS A 17 6.62 -19.79 20.46
N GLN A 18 6.31 -18.55 20.83
CA GLN A 18 7.27 -17.45 20.97
C GLN A 18 8.54 -17.90 21.75
N GLY A 19 9.74 -17.64 21.19
CA GLY A 19 10.99 -17.59 21.96
C GLY A 19 11.95 -18.79 21.87
N ARG A 20 11.81 -19.71 20.90
CA ARG A 20 12.78 -20.82 20.71
C ARG A 20 13.21 -20.95 19.25
N LEU A 21 13.99 -19.99 18.77
CA LEU A 21 14.69 -20.17 17.49
C LEU A 21 15.94 -21.06 17.69
N PRO A 22 16.32 -21.88 16.71
CA PRO A 22 17.60 -22.60 16.66
C PRO A 22 18.81 -21.64 16.65
N ASP A 23 20.04 -22.09 16.94
CA ASP A 23 21.25 -21.24 16.80
C ASP A 23 21.38 -20.88 15.33
N PRO A 24 21.65 -19.62 14.99
CA PRO A 24 21.91 -19.26 13.61
C PRO A 24 23.12 -20.02 13.10
N SER A 25 22.99 -20.58 11.89
CA SER A 25 24.09 -21.21 11.15
C SER A 25 25.17 -20.16 10.84
N GLU A 26 24.76 -18.91 10.59
CA GLU A 26 25.66 -17.78 10.39
C GLU A 26 24.99 -16.43 10.69
N LEU A 27 25.80 -15.38 10.83
CA LEU A 27 25.32 -13.99 10.84
C LEU A 27 25.54 -13.39 9.46
N VAL A 28 24.46 -13.00 8.79
CA VAL A 28 24.50 -12.44 7.44
C VAL A 28 24.29 -10.94 7.51
N CYS A 29 25.13 -10.20 6.80
CA CYS A 29 24.91 -8.78 6.55
C CYS A 29 24.03 -8.63 5.32
N ILE A 30 22.82 -8.11 5.48
CA ILE A 30 21.89 -7.83 4.38
C ILE A 30 21.75 -6.33 4.16
N GLU A 31 21.68 -5.95 2.90
CA GLU A 31 21.39 -4.57 2.50
C GLU A 31 19.88 -4.42 2.31
N VAL A 32 19.25 -3.54 3.10
CA VAL A 32 17.80 -3.32 3.07
C VAL A 32 17.42 -1.84 3.12
N PRO A 33 16.32 -1.45 2.47
CA PRO A 33 15.72 -0.12 2.67
C PRO A 33 15.04 -0.08 4.04
N LYS A 34 15.63 0.64 4.99
CA LYS A 34 15.05 0.88 6.31
C LYS A 34 14.31 2.21 6.32
N VAL A 35 13.06 2.20 6.80
CA VAL A 35 12.26 3.41 7.03
C VAL A 35 12.68 4.06 8.35
N PHE A 36 13.07 5.33 8.31
CA PHE A 36 13.47 6.12 9.48
C PHE A 36 12.36 7.00 10.02
N ASP A 37 11.50 7.50 9.12
CA ASP A 37 10.31 8.27 9.47
C ASP A 37 9.23 8.05 8.41
N GLN A 38 7.97 8.22 8.81
CA GLN A 38 6.83 8.17 7.91
C GLN A 38 5.73 9.15 8.32
N CYS A 39 5.09 9.75 7.33
CA CYS A 39 3.99 10.70 7.53
C CYS A 39 2.80 10.31 6.66
N LEU A 40 1.59 10.43 7.21
CA LEU A 40 0.34 10.22 6.48
C LEU A 40 -0.23 11.56 6.02
N ILE A 41 -0.46 11.68 4.71
CA ILE A 41 -1.23 12.74 4.09
C ILE A 41 -2.61 12.19 3.77
N LYS A 42 -3.66 12.90 4.20
CA LYS A 42 -5.05 12.59 3.88
C LYS A 42 -5.70 13.81 3.23
N ARG A 43 -6.32 13.61 2.06
CA ARG A 43 -7.00 14.66 1.31
C ARG A 43 -8.32 14.13 0.73
N CYS A 44 -9.25 15.05 0.61
CA CYS A 44 -10.47 14.90 -0.18
C CYS A 44 -10.55 16.18 -1.00
N LEU A 45 -10.45 16.06 -2.32
CA LEU A 45 -10.39 17.16 -3.25
C LEU A 45 -11.66 17.17 -4.10
N VAL A 46 -12.23 18.35 -4.29
CA VAL A 46 -13.32 18.60 -5.23
C VAL A 46 -12.86 19.57 -6.30
N TYR A 47 -13.51 19.55 -7.46
CA TYR A 47 -13.23 20.53 -8.50
C TYR A 47 -13.52 21.97 -8.01
N ASN A 48 -12.60 22.89 -8.29
CA ASN A 48 -12.87 24.32 -8.21
C ASN A 48 -12.03 25.10 -9.23
N LYS A 49 -12.59 26.16 -9.82
CA LYS A 49 -11.83 27.06 -10.68
C LYS A 49 -10.91 27.94 -9.84
N GLY A 50 -9.66 28.09 -10.28
CA GLY A 50 -8.70 29.03 -9.72
C GLY A 50 -7.53 28.33 -9.04
N ARG A 51 -7.03 28.92 -7.94
CA ARG A 51 -5.84 28.43 -7.24
C ARG A 51 -6.18 27.19 -6.41
N ASP A 52 -5.35 26.16 -6.52
CA ASP A 52 -5.55 24.92 -5.78
C ASP A 52 -5.36 25.12 -4.28
N THR A 53 -6.14 24.38 -3.51
CA THR A 53 -6.13 24.41 -2.04
C THR A 53 -5.95 23.00 -1.47
N LEU A 54 -6.03 22.82 -0.16
CA LEU A 54 -5.98 21.50 0.47
C LEU A 54 -7.24 20.64 0.21
N THR A 55 -8.30 21.25 -0.31
CA THR A 55 -9.61 20.63 -0.52
C THR A 55 -10.15 20.81 -1.92
N THR A 56 -9.45 21.57 -2.78
CA THR A 56 -9.91 21.86 -4.13
C THR A 56 -8.78 21.79 -5.12
N ASP A 57 -9.10 21.36 -6.34
CA ASP A 57 -8.16 21.27 -7.44
C ASP A 57 -8.84 21.52 -8.79
N CYS A 58 -8.21 22.31 -9.65
CA CYS A 58 -8.76 22.65 -10.96
C CYS A 58 -8.60 21.54 -12.01
N GLU A 59 -7.67 20.59 -11.81
CA GLU A 59 -7.41 19.48 -12.72
C GLU A 59 -8.40 18.30 -12.50
N LEU A 60 -9.32 18.43 -11.53
CA LEU A 60 -10.40 17.46 -11.27
C LEU A 60 -11.63 17.61 -12.17
N ARG A 61 -11.51 18.38 -13.26
CA ARG A 61 -12.51 18.47 -14.33
C ARG A 61 -11.92 17.93 -15.62
N SER A 62 -12.68 17.08 -16.31
CA SER A 62 -12.30 16.56 -17.62
C SER A 62 -12.21 17.63 -18.70
N ASN A 63 -11.60 17.28 -19.83
CA ASN A 63 -11.84 18.02 -21.06
C ASN A 63 -13.32 17.89 -21.48
N PRO A 64 -13.80 18.76 -22.41
CA PRO A 64 -15.12 18.60 -23.00
C PRO A 64 -15.37 17.20 -23.55
N LEU A 65 -16.47 16.59 -23.10
CA LEU A 65 -16.89 15.25 -23.47
C LEU A 65 -18.00 15.32 -24.53
N ASN A 66 -17.99 14.37 -25.46
CA ASN A 66 -19.03 14.25 -26.48
C ASN A 66 -20.19 13.43 -25.94
N ASP A 67 -21.33 14.08 -25.74
CA ASP A 67 -22.61 13.49 -25.30
C ASP A 67 -22.49 12.45 -24.17
N PRO A 68 -21.83 12.78 -23.04
CA PRO A 68 -21.75 11.86 -21.92
C PRO A 68 -23.12 11.69 -21.26
N LYS A 69 -23.45 10.44 -20.91
CA LYS A 69 -24.74 10.07 -20.33
C LYS A 69 -24.62 9.67 -18.86
N ARG A 70 -23.60 8.87 -18.51
CA ARG A 70 -23.46 8.36 -17.14
C ARG A 70 -22.01 8.03 -16.78
N TYR A 71 -21.55 8.53 -15.64
CA TYR A 71 -20.30 8.10 -15.01
C TYR A 71 -20.45 6.68 -14.43
N LEU A 72 -19.44 5.83 -14.65
CA LEU A 72 -19.43 4.44 -14.18
C LEU A 72 -18.52 4.23 -12.97
N GLY A 73 -17.40 4.92 -12.93
CA GLY A 73 -16.37 4.73 -11.91
C GLY A 73 -15.00 5.16 -12.41
N SER A 74 -14.01 5.10 -11.52
CA SER A 74 -12.62 5.38 -11.86
C SER A 74 -11.73 4.22 -11.43
N ARG A 75 -10.64 4.02 -12.17
CA ARG A 75 -9.70 2.91 -11.97
C ARG A 75 -8.27 3.32 -12.28
N ASP A 76 -7.35 2.39 -12.03
CA ASP A 76 -5.93 2.51 -12.37
C ASP A 76 -5.23 3.71 -11.70
N PHE A 77 -5.61 4.03 -10.45
CA PHE A 77 -4.99 5.09 -9.66
C PHE A 77 -3.49 4.84 -9.44
N LYS A 78 -2.68 5.82 -9.84
CA LYS A 78 -1.22 5.79 -9.72
C LYS A 78 -0.73 7.11 -9.14
N VAL A 79 0.36 7.04 -8.38
CA VAL A 79 1.09 8.22 -7.90
C VAL A 79 2.50 8.22 -8.46
N ASN A 80 2.89 9.33 -9.05
CA ASN A 80 4.23 9.55 -9.58
C ASN A 80 4.86 10.70 -8.82
N LEU A 81 5.95 10.43 -8.11
CA LEU A 81 6.73 11.47 -7.44
C LEU A 81 7.55 12.23 -8.50
N ILE A 82 7.27 13.53 -8.66
CA ILE A 82 7.94 14.38 -9.67
C ILE A 82 9.24 14.93 -9.09
N SER A 83 9.17 15.54 -7.91
CA SER A 83 10.35 16.09 -7.25
C SER A 83 10.18 16.17 -5.74
N VAL A 84 11.31 16.21 -5.05
CA VAL A 84 11.39 16.37 -3.60
C VAL A 84 12.42 17.43 -3.29
N GLU A 85 12.02 18.44 -2.54
CA GLU A 85 12.95 19.39 -1.94
C GLU A 85 13.09 19.11 -0.45
N LYS A 86 14.33 19.08 0.03
CA LYS A 86 14.67 18.80 1.42
C LYS A 86 15.39 20.01 2.00
N ILE A 87 14.76 20.68 2.98
CA ILE A 87 15.28 21.91 3.57
C ILE A 87 15.62 21.64 5.04
N PRO A 88 16.92 21.65 5.45
CA PRO A 88 17.30 21.47 6.85
C PRO A 88 16.65 22.50 7.78
N ILE A 89 16.16 22.03 8.93
CA ILE A 89 15.53 22.91 9.92
C ILE A 89 16.59 23.38 10.92
N LYS A 90 16.77 24.70 11.01
CA LYS A 90 17.73 25.29 11.96
C LYS A 90 17.40 24.85 13.40
N GLY A 91 18.42 24.36 14.10
CA GLY A 91 18.31 23.94 15.50
C GLY A 91 17.79 22.52 15.72
N LEU A 92 17.43 21.78 14.67
CA LEU A 92 16.99 20.38 14.77
C LEU A 92 17.87 19.50 13.87
N CYS A 93 18.81 18.77 14.49
CA CYS A 93 19.70 17.84 13.79
C CYS A 93 18.89 16.73 13.09
N ASP A 94 19.23 16.42 11.84
CA ASP A 94 18.58 15.41 10.98
C ASP A 94 17.09 15.64 10.66
N TYR A 95 16.50 16.76 11.09
CA TYR A 95 15.15 17.13 10.70
C TYR A 95 15.16 18.07 9.49
N LYS A 96 14.33 17.75 8.51
CA LYS A 96 14.17 18.52 7.27
C LYS A 96 12.70 18.83 7.06
N LYS A 97 12.44 20.01 6.50
CA LYS A 97 11.17 20.34 5.87
C LYS A 97 11.18 19.73 4.47
N ILE A 98 10.18 18.94 4.15
CA ILE A 98 10.09 18.25 2.85
C ILE A 98 8.99 18.92 2.03
N ILE A 99 9.30 19.28 0.79
CA ILE A 99 8.32 19.75 -0.19
C ILE A 99 8.22 18.66 -1.25
N LEU A 100 7.04 18.08 -1.39
CA LEU A 100 6.77 16.98 -2.31
C LEU A 100 5.96 17.54 -3.47
N ASN A 101 6.43 17.34 -4.70
CA ASN A 101 5.64 17.53 -5.90
C ASN A 101 5.37 16.15 -6.51
N TYR A 102 4.09 15.83 -6.69
CA TYR A 102 3.68 14.53 -7.20
C TYR A 102 2.44 14.67 -8.08
N MET A 103 2.27 13.71 -8.99
CA MET A 103 1.11 13.61 -9.86
C MET A 103 0.31 12.37 -9.50
N ILE A 104 -1.00 12.53 -9.34
CA ILE A 104 -1.95 11.43 -9.25
C ILE A 104 -2.57 11.26 -10.62
N SER A 105 -2.53 10.07 -11.19
CA SER A 105 -3.25 9.77 -12.44
C SER A 105 -4.22 8.62 -12.29
N PHE A 106 -5.35 8.70 -12.97
CA PHE A 106 -6.38 7.66 -13.01
C PHE A 106 -7.26 7.79 -14.25
N ILE A 107 -8.00 6.74 -14.57
CA ILE A 107 -8.93 6.72 -15.69
C ILE A 107 -10.35 6.75 -15.15
N ALA A 108 -11.17 7.68 -15.64
CA ALA A 108 -12.61 7.74 -15.36
C ALA A 108 -13.39 7.16 -16.54
N ASP A 109 -14.20 6.13 -16.30
CA ASP A 109 -15.04 5.50 -17.30
C ASP A 109 -16.46 6.10 -17.27
N TYR A 110 -17.03 6.35 -18.44
CA TYR A 110 -18.41 6.85 -18.60
C TYR A 110 -19.07 6.23 -19.83
N ILE A 111 -20.39 6.30 -19.90
CA ILE A 111 -21.19 5.87 -21.05
C ILE A 111 -21.68 7.11 -21.77
N ASP A 112 -21.61 7.13 -23.11
CA ASP A 112 -22.18 8.18 -23.95
C ASP A 112 -23.66 7.94 -24.29
N CYS A 113 -24.30 8.90 -24.98
CA CYS A 113 -25.70 8.79 -25.38
C CYS A 113 -26.01 7.60 -26.31
N ASP A 114 -25.00 7.15 -27.07
CA ASP A 114 -25.08 5.98 -27.95
C ASP A 114 -24.92 4.65 -27.18
N GLY A 115 -24.64 4.72 -25.88
CA GLY A 115 -24.46 3.53 -25.02
C GLY A 115 -23.08 2.91 -25.13
N VAL A 116 -22.10 3.62 -25.70
CA VAL A 116 -20.71 3.17 -25.83
C VAL A 116 -19.92 3.57 -24.60
N ASN A 117 -19.12 2.65 -24.09
CA ASN A 117 -18.18 2.93 -23.00
C ASN A 117 -17.04 3.80 -23.52
N ARG A 118 -16.84 4.93 -22.85
CA ARG A 118 -15.76 5.89 -23.06
C ARG A 118 -14.95 6.04 -21.79
N CYS A 119 -13.77 6.61 -21.91
CA CYS A 119 -12.92 6.91 -20.78
C CYS A 119 -12.22 8.26 -20.96
N GLU A 120 -11.87 8.88 -19.84
CA GLU A 120 -11.06 10.09 -19.76
C GLU A 120 -9.90 9.86 -18.79
N LEU A 121 -8.71 10.35 -19.16
CA LEU A 121 -7.54 10.32 -18.30
C LEU A 121 -7.49 11.60 -17.46
N PHE A 122 -7.33 11.44 -16.15
CA PHE A 122 -7.07 12.53 -15.22
C PHE A 122 -5.62 12.49 -14.75
N GLU A 123 -4.97 13.65 -14.70
CA GLU A 123 -3.62 13.85 -14.19
C GLU A 123 -3.62 15.08 -13.27
N ILE A 124 -3.48 14.87 -11.97
CA ILE A 124 -3.60 15.90 -10.93
C ILE A 124 -2.24 16.11 -10.26
N ASN A 125 -1.65 17.27 -10.49
CA ASN A 125 -0.40 17.74 -9.94
C ASN A 125 -0.61 18.40 -8.59
N ARG A 126 0.07 17.87 -7.57
CA ARG A 126 -0.08 18.31 -6.18
C ARG A 126 1.27 18.62 -5.56
N THR A 127 1.25 19.64 -4.71
CA THR A 127 2.35 19.97 -3.82
C THR A 127 1.91 19.86 -2.37
N ASP A 128 2.62 19.07 -1.57
CA ASP A 128 2.44 19.03 -0.12
C ASP A 128 3.75 19.36 0.60
N VAL A 129 3.60 19.98 1.77
CA VAL A 129 4.72 20.41 2.61
C VAL A 129 4.65 19.71 3.96
N ILE A 130 5.70 18.94 4.28
CA ILE A 130 5.89 18.33 5.59
C ILE A 130 6.84 19.21 6.38
N GLY A 131 6.33 19.85 7.42
CA GLY A 131 7.05 20.88 8.16
C GLY A 131 8.26 20.36 8.95
N LYS A 132 8.12 19.21 9.62
CA LYS A 132 9.17 18.58 10.43
C LYS A 132 9.18 17.08 10.16
N PHE A 133 10.20 16.61 9.45
CA PHE A 133 10.36 15.20 9.09
C PHE A 133 11.77 14.74 9.42
N TYR A 134 11.90 13.61 10.12
CA TYR A 134 13.20 13.03 10.44
C TYR A 134 13.78 12.35 9.19
N CYS A 135 14.81 12.98 8.61
CA CYS A 135 15.41 12.61 7.33
C CYS A 135 16.94 12.73 7.44
N PRO A 136 17.58 11.82 8.20
CA PRO A 136 19.02 11.84 8.44
C PRO A 136 19.79 11.59 7.14
N ASP A 137 20.93 12.22 6.94
CA ASP A 137 21.79 11.93 5.77
C ASP A 137 22.46 10.56 5.89
N SER A 138 22.65 9.84 4.78
CA SER A 138 23.49 8.63 4.84
C SER A 138 24.91 9.04 5.12
N ILE A 139 25.44 8.50 6.21
CA ILE A 139 26.86 8.63 6.57
C ILE A 139 27.70 7.66 5.73
N ALA A 140 27.10 6.60 5.19
CA ALA A 140 27.77 5.58 4.39
C ALA A 140 27.72 5.93 2.89
N GLN A 141 28.90 6.08 2.27
CA GLN A 141 29.06 6.01 0.82
C GLN A 141 29.06 4.52 0.42
N ILE A 142 27.89 3.95 0.13
CA ILE A 142 27.82 2.58 -0.38
C ILE A 142 28.30 2.62 -1.83
N SER A 143 29.45 2.00 -2.10
CA SER A 143 30.06 1.90 -3.42
C SER A 143 29.38 0.82 -4.29
N SER A 144 28.05 0.74 -4.28
CA SER A 144 27.32 -0.25 -5.05
C SER A 144 27.02 0.29 -6.45
N SER A 145 27.71 -0.31 -7.41
CA SER A 145 27.60 -0.13 -8.85
C SER A 145 26.17 -0.31 -9.39
N SER A 146 25.48 0.81 -9.64
CA SER A 146 24.46 0.90 -10.69
C SER A 146 24.79 2.15 -11.51
N THR A 147 25.06 1.93 -12.80
CA THR A 147 25.36 2.91 -13.85
C THR A 147 25.18 4.40 -13.49
N PRO A 148 26.23 5.24 -13.60
CA PRO A 148 26.10 6.67 -13.35
C PRO A 148 25.35 7.32 -14.51
N SER A 149 24.08 7.69 -14.30
CA SER A 149 23.46 8.72 -15.12
C SER A 149 24.23 10.02 -14.92
N LYS A 150 24.64 10.61 -16.03
CA LYS A 150 25.70 11.60 -16.19
C LYS A 150 25.30 13.02 -15.74
N TYR A 151 24.84 13.18 -14.50
CA TYR A 151 24.67 14.49 -13.84
C TYR A 151 25.03 14.37 -12.35
N CYS A 152 26.27 14.72 -12.01
CA CYS A 152 26.71 14.85 -10.63
C CYS A 152 26.22 16.18 -10.04
N LYS A 153 25.31 16.13 -9.08
CA LYS A 153 25.43 16.73 -7.72
C LYS A 153 24.42 16.02 -6.81
N ASP A 154 24.89 15.69 -5.62
CA ASP A 154 24.19 15.02 -4.52
C ASP A 154 23.88 13.53 -4.72
N ALA A 155 24.78 12.69 -4.19
CA ALA A 155 24.46 11.32 -3.83
C ALA A 155 23.49 11.32 -2.64
N GLU A 156 22.26 11.80 -2.87
CA GLU A 156 21.16 11.64 -1.92
C GLU A 156 20.74 10.17 -1.89
N THR A 157 21.47 9.42 -1.08
CA THR A 157 21.15 8.06 -0.63
C THR A 157 19.82 7.94 0.12
N ASN A 158 19.24 9.07 0.54
CA ASN A 158 17.91 9.16 1.14
C ASN A 158 16.80 9.10 0.09
N ILE A 159 16.12 7.96 0.06
CA ILE A 159 15.00 7.69 -0.84
C ILE A 159 13.71 8.12 -0.15
N ILE A 160 13.03 9.13 -0.69
CA ILE A 160 11.65 9.43 -0.30
C ILE A 160 10.72 8.60 -1.18
N LYS A 161 9.92 7.74 -0.56
CA LYS A 161 8.94 6.90 -1.25
C LYS A 161 7.52 7.33 -0.90
N LEU A 162 6.65 7.34 -1.90
CA LEU A 162 5.21 7.52 -1.73
C LEU A 162 4.50 6.18 -1.89
N GLU A 163 3.56 5.89 -1.00
CA GLU A 163 2.61 4.79 -1.13
C GLU A 163 1.21 5.37 -1.03
N MET A 164 0.37 5.16 -2.04
CA MET A 164 -0.94 5.78 -2.13
C MET A 164 -2.06 4.75 -2.18
N VAL A 165 -3.17 5.09 -1.52
CA VAL A 165 -4.49 4.51 -1.76
C VAL A 165 -5.42 5.66 -2.11
N ALA A 166 -6.12 5.57 -3.24
CA ALA A 166 -7.00 6.61 -3.74
C ALA A 166 -8.31 6.01 -4.27
N GLU A 167 -9.36 6.82 -4.26
CA GLU A 167 -10.70 6.48 -4.70
C GLU A 167 -11.39 7.73 -5.27
N ALA A 168 -12.11 7.57 -6.37
CA ALA A 168 -13.07 8.57 -6.83
C ALA A 168 -14.36 8.37 -6.06
N LEU A 169 -14.65 9.28 -5.14
CA LEU A 169 -15.80 9.21 -4.24
C LEU A 169 -17.10 9.56 -4.98
N GLU A 170 -17.01 10.43 -5.98
CA GLU A 170 -18.14 10.89 -6.78
C GLU A 170 -17.65 11.38 -8.15
N GLY A 171 -18.52 11.27 -9.16
CA GLY A 171 -18.30 11.82 -10.49
C GLY A 171 -19.59 12.44 -11.02
N GLU A 172 -19.56 13.75 -11.27
CA GLU A 172 -20.73 14.53 -11.71
C GLU A 172 -20.55 14.98 -13.16
N LEU A 173 -21.51 14.60 -14.01
CA LEU A 173 -21.61 15.10 -15.39
C LEU A 173 -22.41 16.41 -15.40
N LEU A 174 -21.78 17.47 -15.86
CA LEU A 174 -22.31 18.83 -15.80
C LEU A 174 -22.11 19.53 -17.14
N VAL A 175 -22.89 20.60 -17.38
CA VAL A 175 -22.64 21.54 -18.48
C VAL A 175 -21.88 22.73 -17.91
N ASP A 176 -20.72 23.05 -18.46
CA ASP A 176 -19.94 24.19 -18.01
C ASP A 176 -20.52 25.53 -18.52
N ARG A 177 -19.83 26.64 -18.21
CA ARG A 177 -20.30 27.98 -18.61
C ARG A 177 -20.21 28.24 -20.12
N GLU A 178 -19.46 27.41 -20.83
CA GLU A 178 -19.27 27.49 -22.28
C GLU A 178 -20.24 26.57 -23.03
N GLY A 179 -21.07 25.81 -22.31
CA GLY A 179 -22.04 24.88 -22.89
C GLY A 179 -21.45 23.49 -23.17
N ASN A 180 -20.24 23.20 -22.70
CA ASN A 180 -19.59 21.92 -22.89
C ASN A 180 -20.01 20.94 -21.79
N ASN A 181 -20.26 19.68 -22.16
CA ASN A 181 -20.42 18.62 -21.17
C ASN A 181 -19.05 18.25 -20.58
N VAL A 182 -18.95 18.21 -19.27
CA VAL A 182 -17.70 17.91 -18.53
C VAL A 182 -17.99 16.96 -17.37
N LEU A 183 -16.96 16.27 -16.91
CA LEU A 183 -17.00 15.41 -15.74
C LEU A 183 -16.13 15.99 -14.62
N ASP A 184 -16.76 16.32 -13.51
CA ASP A 184 -16.07 16.72 -12.28
C ASP A 184 -15.94 15.49 -11.37
N ILE A 185 -14.74 15.25 -10.83
CA ILE A 185 -14.46 14.12 -9.94
C ILE A 185 -14.15 14.62 -8.52
N THR A 186 -14.80 14.01 -7.53
CA THR A 186 -14.42 14.13 -6.12
C THR A 186 -13.40 13.04 -5.79
N LEU A 187 -12.15 13.43 -5.54
CA LEU A 187 -11.04 12.51 -5.31
C LEU A 187 -10.67 12.43 -3.81
N GLY A 188 -10.77 11.25 -3.22
CA GLY A 188 -10.24 10.94 -1.90
C GLY A 188 -8.93 10.16 -1.99
N TYR A 189 -7.90 10.57 -1.24
CA TYR A 189 -6.67 9.78 -1.18
C TYR A 189 -5.92 9.86 0.16
N PHE A 190 -5.12 8.83 0.37
CA PHE A 190 -4.16 8.67 1.44
C PHE A 190 -2.78 8.43 0.84
N ILE A 191 -1.79 9.23 1.22
CA ILE A 191 -0.39 9.03 0.84
C ILE A 191 0.44 8.83 2.09
N VAL A 192 1.13 7.69 2.19
CA VAL A 192 2.18 7.47 3.19
C VAL A 192 3.51 7.87 2.56
N VAL A 193 4.12 8.91 3.11
CA VAL A 193 5.45 9.39 2.74
C VAL A 193 6.46 8.71 3.65
N LYS A 194 7.44 8.00 3.09
CA LYS A 194 8.47 7.27 3.85
C LYS A 194 9.85 7.85 3.56
N CYS A 195 10.62 8.15 4.61
CA CYS A 195 12.06 8.37 4.49
C CYS A 195 12.80 7.04 4.60
N GLN A 196 13.47 6.62 3.53
CA GLN A 196 14.21 5.36 3.49
C GLN A 196 15.70 5.61 3.27
N LEU A 197 16.52 4.84 3.98
CA LEU A 197 17.95 4.69 3.70
C LEU A 197 18.25 3.22 3.46
N ILE A 198 19.14 2.98 2.51
CA ILE A 198 19.75 1.68 2.37
C ILE A 198 20.74 1.50 3.52
N VAL A 199 20.48 0.50 4.36
CA VAL A 199 21.31 0.19 5.53
C VAL A 199 21.73 -1.26 5.49
N GLN A 200 22.84 -1.54 6.19
CA GLN A 200 23.29 -2.90 6.44
C GLN A 200 22.74 -3.38 7.77
N LEU A 201 21.95 -4.46 7.74
CA LEU A 201 21.46 -5.13 8.94
C LEU A 201 22.19 -6.45 9.10
N LEU A 202 22.65 -6.71 10.32
CA LEU A 202 23.18 -8.01 10.70
C LEU A 202 22.01 -8.89 11.18
N VAL A 203 21.70 -9.94 10.43
CA VAL A 203 20.59 -10.85 10.71
C VAL A 203 21.09 -12.29 10.96
N PRO A 204 20.48 -13.02 11.90
CA PRO A 204 20.73 -14.44 12.06
C PRO A 204 20.11 -15.23 10.89
N ALA A 205 20.90 -16.04 10.20
CA ALA A 205 20.44 -16.96 9.17
C ALA A 205 20.52 -18.41 9.65
N TYR A 206 19.57 -19.24 9.22
CA TYR A 206 19.36 -20.61 9.71
C TYR A 206 19.47 -21.66 8.58
N ASP A 207 20.30 -21.38 7.58
CA ASP A 207 20.45 -22.08 6.29
C ASP A 207 19.51 -21.65 5.16
N TYR A 208 19.92 -21.98 3.92
CA TYR A 208 19.09 -21.84 2.73
C TYR A 208 17.89 -22.77 2.80
N CYS A 209 16.77 -22.35 2.20
CA CYS A 209 15.65 -23.25 1.99
C CYS A 209 16.15 -24.43 1.14
N PRO A 210 16.10 -25.68 1.62
CA PRO A 210 16.58 -26.81 0.86
C PRO A 210 15.79 -26.91 -0.44
N VAL A 211 16.47 -27.29 -1.53
CA VAL A 211 15.77 -27.62 -2.77
C VAL A 211 14.74 -28.70 -2.45
N PRO A 212 13.45 -28.49 -2.73
CA PRO A 212 12.42 -29.49 -2.48
C PRO A 212 12.86 -30.83 -3.09
N SER A 213 12.85 -31.89 -2.27
CA SER A 213 13.30 -33.23 -2.69
C SER A 213 12.38 -33.86 -3.72
N LYS A 214 11.13 -33.40 -3.78
CA LYS A 214 10.16 -33.79 -4.80
C LYS A 214 9.95 -32.61 -5.75
N PRO A 215 9.95 -32.83 -7.07
CA PRO A 215 9.38 -31.85 -7.97
C PRO A 215 7.94 -31.57 -7.53
N CYS A 216 7.47 -30.33 -7.71
CA CYS A 216 6.04 -30.08 -7.64
C CYS A 216 5.36 -31.07 -8.57
N GLU A 217 4.36 -31.81 -8.06
CA GLU A 217 3.50 -32.56 -8.95
C GLU A 217 2.94 -31.55 -9.94
N GLU A 218 3.13 -31.81 -11.24
CA GLU A 218 2.40 -31.07 -12.26
C GLU A 218 0.93 -31.22 -11.87
N GLU A 219 0.28 -30.11 -11.50
CA GLU A 219 -1.17 -30.14 -11.36
C GLU A 219 -1.65 -30.72 -12.69
N PRO A 220 -2.36 -31.86 -12.69
CA PRO A 220 -2.90 -32.38 -13.92
C PRO A 220 -3.66 -31.23 -14.58
N GLU A 221 -3.54 -31.09 -15.91
CA GLU A 221 -4.38 -30.18 -16.68
C GLU A 221 -5.83 -30.67 -16.56
N GLU A 222 -6.45 -30.44 -15.40
CA GLU A 222 -7.88 -30.62 -15.20
C GLU A 222 -8.56 -29.52 -16.01
N ASP A 223 -9.46 -29.94 -16.89
CA ASP A 223 -10.30 -29.01 -17.62
C ASP A 223 -10.97 -28.05 -16.61
N PRO A 224 -10.92 -26.72 -16.82
CA PRO A 224 -11.50 -25.76 -15.89
C PRO A 224 -12.97 -26.02 -15.57
N CYS A 225 -13.72 -26.65 -16.48
CA CYS A 225 -15.12 -27.02 -16.26
C CYS A 225 -15.24 -28.26 -15.37
N GLU A 226 -14.41 -29.29 -15.56
CA GLU A 226 -14.35 -30.44 -14.65
C GLU A 226 -13.98 -30.02 -13.22
N ARG A 227 -12.99 -29.12 -13.08
CA ARG A 227 -12.61 -28.55 -11.78
C ARG A 227 -13.77 -27.78 -11.13
N PHE A 228 -14.56 -27.04 -11.91
CA PHE A 228 -15.73 -26.32 -11.41
C PHE A 228 -16.85 -27.27 -10.97
N ILE A 229 -17.13 -28.34 -11.73
CA ILE A 229 -18.15 -29.34 -11.39
C ILE A 229 -17.76 -30.14 -10.13
N ASN A 230 -16.47 -30.46 -9.98
CA ASN A 230 -15.95 -31.19 -8.82
C ASN A 230 -15.75 -30.30 -7.58
N ALA A 231 -15.81 -28.97 -7.73
CA ALA A 231 -15.69 -28.07 -6.61
C ALA A 231 -16.89 -28.22 -5.65
N PRO A 232 -16.67 -28.15 -4.33
CA PRO A 232 -17.77 -28.17 -3.38
C PRO A 232 -18.67 -26.97 -3.64
N VAL A 233 -19.97 -27.22 -3.53
CA VAL A 233 -20.98 -26.18 -3.68
C VAL A 233 -20.67 -25.04 -2.70
N PRO A 234 -20.56 -23.79 -3.18
CA PRO A 234 -20.25 -22.67 -2.31
C PRO A 234 -21.32 -22.51 -1.24
N LYS A 235 -20.95 -21.96 -0.07
CA LYS A 235 -21.93 -21.58 0.95
C LYS A 235 -22.87 -20.52 0.37
N PHE A 236 -24.12 -20.93 0.09
CA PHE A 236 -25.18 -20.01 -0.32
C PHE A 236 -25.66 -19.11 0.83
N TYR A 237 -25.47 -19.57 2.06
CA TYR A 237 -25.97 -18.90 3.25
C TYR A 237 -24.84 -18.68 4.27
N PRO A 238 -24.83 -17.53 4.96
CA PRO A 238 -23.91 -17.29 6.07
C PRO A 238 -24.14 -18.28 7.21
N ASP A 239 -23.10 -18.50 8.03
CA ASP A 239 -23.18 -19.41 9.18
C ASP A 239 -24.28 -18.96 10.15
N GLN A 240 -25.29 -19.81 10.32
CA GLN A 240 -26.35 -19.57 11.28
C GLN A 240 -25.80 -19.84 12.69
N LYS A 241 -25.52 -18.77 13.43
CA LYS A 241 -25.22 -18.84 14.88
C LYS A 241 -26.51 -19.05 15.66
N LEU A 242 -27.07 -20.26 15.59
CA LEU A 242 -28.25 -20.62 16.38
C LEU A 242 -27.81 -20.85 17.83
N LYS A 243 -28.43 -20.11 18.76
CA LYS A 243 -28.43 -20.53 20.17
C LYS A 243 -29.36 -21.74 20.29
N PRO A 244 -29.02 -22.76 21.09
CA PRO A 244 -29.93 -23.86 21.37
C PRO A 244 -31.29 -23.29 21.79
N LEU A 245 -32.37 -23.72 21.11
CA LEU A 245 -33.73 -23.27 21.40
C LEU A 245 -34.21 -23.76 22.78
N PHE A 246 -33.59 -24.82 23.29
CA PHE A 246 -33.84 -25.38 24.59
C PHE A 246 -32.51 -25.47 25.34
N PRO A 247 -32.35 -24.80 26.48
CA PRO A 247 -31.25 -25.12 27.38
C PRO A 247 -31.45 -26.55 27.88
N ASP A 248 -30.42 -27.38 27.78
CA ASP A 248 -30.42 -28.69 28.41
C ASP A 248 -30.73 -28.49 29.90
N CYS A 249 -31.84 -29.06 30.36
CA CYS A 249 -32.17 -29.08 31.78
C CYS A 249 -31.17 -29.99 32.47
N ASP A 250 -30.14 -29.40 33.08
CA ASP A 250 -29.32 -30.08 34.08
C ASP A 250 -30.25 -30.54 35.21
N ILE A 251 -30.62 -31.81 35.20
CA ILE A 251 -31.30 -32.48 36.31
C ILE A 251 -30.29 -32.51 37.46
N VAL A 252 -30.44 -31.56 38.38
CA VAL A 252 -29.76 -31.60 39.68
C VAL A 252 -30.31 -32.81 40.43
N THR A 253 -29.56 -33.91 40.44
CA THR A 253 -29.78 -34.98 41.40
C THR A 253 -29.46 -34.42 42.78
N THR A 254 -30.50 -34.18 43.56
CA THR A 254 -30.44 -33.89 44.98
C THR A 254 -29.75 -35.06 45.70
N GLU A 255 -28.53 -34.85 46.19
CA GLU A 255 -28.00 -35.63 47.30
C GLU A 255 -28.86 -35.30 48.53
N ILE A 256 -29.62 -36.28 48.99
CA ILE A 256 -30.34 -36.25 50.26
C ILE A 256 -29.38 -36.82 51.30
N ASP A 257 -29.08 -36.00 52.31
CA ASP A 257 -28.45 -36.38 53.57
C ASP A 257 -29.17 -37.57 54.23
N SER A 258 -28.41 -38.64 54.52
CA SER A 258 -28.51 -39.44 55.76
C SER A 258 -27.35 -40.43 55.86
#